data_AF-A0A949AIA6-F1
#
_entry.id   AF-A0A949AIA6-F1
#
_cell.length_a   1.000
_cell.length_b   1.000
_cell.length_c   1.000
_cell.angle_alpha   90.00
_cell.angle_beta   90.00
_cell.angle_gamma   90.00
#
_symmetry.space_group_name_H-M   'P 1'
#
loop_
_entity.id
_entity.type
_entity.pdbx_description
1 polymer ?
#
loop_
_entity_poly.entity_id
_entity_poly.type
_entity_poly.pdbx_seq_one_letter_code
_entity_poly.pdbx_strand_id
1 'polypeptide(L)' 'WLGKKINEVAEKEFSDEGLIKENLMQAQLRFEMDEISEEDYNKQEDELLARLDAIRKAKEKEA' A
#
# COMPACT_ATOMS: atom_id res chain seq x y z
N TRP A 1 19.05 -2.93 3.71
CA TRP A 1 18.77 -1.48 3.86
C TRP A 1 17.32 -1.17 3.50
N LEU A 2 16.73 -1.77 2.45
CA LEU A 2 15.32 -1.62 2.08
C LEU A 2 14.33 -1.97 3.21
N GLY A 3 14.45 -3.14 3.84
CA GLY A 3 13.53 -3.57 4.90
C GLY A 3 13.41 -2.65 6.13
N LYS A 4 14.44 -1.85 6.44
CA LYS A 4 14.39 -0.91 7.58
C LYS A 4 13.59 0.37 7.27
N LYS A 5 13.65 0.85 6.02
CA LYS A 5 13.02 2.11 5.62
C LYS A 5 11.50 1.99 5.50
N ILE A 6 11.05 0.79 5.19
CA ILE A 6 9.63 0.41 5.11
C ILE A 6 9.02 0.38 6.50
N ASN A 7 9.74 -0.25 7.44
CA ASN A 7 9.34 -0.32 8.84
C ASN A 7 9.21 1.08 9.48
N GLU A 8 10.11 2.01 9.17
CA GLU A 8 10.09 3.37 9.74
C GLU A 8 8.89 4.23 9.27
N VAL A 9 8.33 3.97 8.09
CA VAL A 9 7.14 4.68 7.59
C VAL A 9 5.85 4.05 8.12
N ALA A 10 5.84 2.73 8.34
CA ALA A 10 4.70 1.98 8.87
C ALA A 10 4.57 2.06 10.40
N GLU A 11 5.67 2.25 11.14
CA GLU A 11 5.71 2.20 12.62
C GLU A 11 4.91 3.29 13.36
N LYS A 12 4.20 4.18 12.66
CA LYS A 12 3.36 5.19 13.30
C LYS A 12 1.87 4.88 13.39
N GLU A 13 1.34 3.94 12.60
CA GLU A 13 -0.10 3.64 12.59
C GLU A 13 -0.34 2.15 12.22
N PHE A 14 -0.49 1.28 13.23
CA PHE A 14 -0.98 -0.10 13.05
C PHE A 14 -2.48 -0.10 12.67
N SER A 15 -2.79 0.42 11.49
CA SER A 15 -4.15 0.44 10.94
C SER A 15 -4.19 -0.31 9.61
N ASP A 16 -5.35 -0.85 9.26
CA ASP A 16 -5.56 -1.52 7.96
C ASP A 16 -5.20 -0.60 6.78
N GLU A 17 -5.43 0.70 6.91
CA GLU A 17 -5.02 1.70 5.92
C GLU A 17 -3.50 1.92 5.87
N GLY A 18 -2.82 1.85 7.02
CA GLY A 18 -1.36 1.97 7.12
C GLY A 18 -0.67 0.84 6.36
N LEU A 19 -1.11 -0.40 6.56
CA LEU A 19 -0.58 -1.58 5.88
C LEU A 19 -0.79 -1.51 4.36
N ILE A 20 -1.95 -1.01 3.90
CA ILE A 20 -2.21 -0.85 2.47
C ILE A 20 -1.30 0.20 1.84
N LYS A 21 -1.07 1.33 2.53
CA LYS A 21 -0.15 2.39 2.05
C LYS A 21 1.30 1.90 2.00
N GLU A 22 1.72 1.09 2.97
CA GLU A 22 3.03 0.44 2.96
C GLU A 22 3.20 -0.46 1.73
N ASN A 23 2.18 -1.29 1.44
CA ASN A 23 2.18 -2.16 0.27
C ASN A 23 2.20 -1.40 -1.06
N LEU A 24 1.50 -0.26 -1.14
CA LEU A 24 1.57 0.64 -2.31
C LEU A 24 2.99 1.17 -2.50
N MET A 25 3.63 1.64 -1.43
CA MET A 25 5.03 2.11 -1.48
C MET A 25 5.98 0.98 -1.89
N GLN A 26 5.73 -0.26 -1.45
CA GLN A 26 6.51 -1.42 -1.89
C GLN A 26 6.34 -1.72 -3.37
N ALA A 27 5.12 -1.70 -3.89
CA ALA A 27 4.87 -1.90 -5.31
C ALA A 27 5.60 -0.83 -6.14
N GLN A 28 5.54 0.43 -5.72
CA GLN A 28 6.22 1.55 -6.40
C GLN A 28 7.74 1.35 -6.45
N LEU A 29 8.36 0.98 -5.33
CA LEU A 29 9.81 0.74 -5.29
C LEU A 29 10.23 -0.41 -6.19
N ARG A 30 9.46 -1.51 -6.22
CA ARG A 30 9.74 -2.65 -7.10
C ARG A 30 9.63 -2.24 -8.57
N PHE A 31 8.63 -1.43 -8.91
CA PHE A 31 8.47 -0.90 -10.27
C PHE A 31 9.64 0.01 -10.65
N GLU A 32 10.04 0.94 -9.77
CA GLU A 32 11.19 1.83 -9.99
C GLU A 32 12.53 1.09 -10.14
N MET A 33 12.64 -0.12 -9.61
CA MET A 33 13.81 -0.98 -9.75
C MET A 33 13.70 -1.97 -10.92
N ASP A 34 12.69 -1.81 -11.80
CA ASP A 34 12.38 -2.71 -12.91
C ASP A 34 12.17 -4.18 -12.48
N GLU A 35 11.82 -4.42 -11.21
CA GLU A 35 11.57 -5.78 -10.67
C GLU A 35 10.18 -6.31 -11.05
N ILE A 36 9.25 -5.40 -11.37
CA ILE A 36 7.91 -5.72 -11.86
C ILE A 36 7.59 -4.89 -13.10
N SER A 37 6.73 -5.41 -13.96
CA SER A 37 6.25 -4.67 -15.13
C SER A 37 5.29 -3.55 -14.72
N GLU A 38 5.07 -2.58 -15.61
CA GLU A 38 4.04 -1.55 -15.46
C GLU A 38 2.63 -2.19 -15.32
N GLU A 39 2.35 -3.26 -16.07
CA GLU A 39 1.08 -3.98 -15.97
C GLU A 39 0.89 -4.63 -14.59
N ASP A 40 1.93 -5.27 -14.06
CA ASP A 40 1.91 -5.88 -12.72
C ASP A 40 1.80 -4.82 -11.62
N TYR A 41 2.44 -3.67 -11.80
CA TYR A 41 2.34 -2.54 -10.90
C TYR A 41 0.91 -1.99 -10.88
N ASN A 42 0.34 -1.66 -12.04
CA ASN A 42 -1.01 -1.10 -12.16
C ASN A 42 -2.05 -2.03 -11.54
N LYS A 43 -1.94 -3.34 -11.78
CA LYS A 43 -2.84 -4.33 -11.17
C LYS A 43 -2.74 -4.33 -9.64
N GLN A 44 -1.53 -4.28 -9.09
CA GLN A 44 -1.32 -4.24 -7.65
C GLN A 44 -1.84 -2.93 -7.05
N GLU A 45 -1.61 -1.80 -7.73
CA GLU A 45 -2.09 -0.49 -7.32
C GLU A 45 -3.62 -0.46 -7.26
N ASP A 46 -4.30 -0.90 -8.32
CA ASP A 46 -5.76 -0.95 -8.40
C ASP A 46 -6.37 -1.78 -7.26
N GLU A 47 -5.82 -2.97 -7.00
CA GLU A 47 -6.29 -3.85 -5.93
C GLU A 47 -6.12 -3.21 -4.54
N LEU A 48 -4.99 -2.54 -4.29
CA LEU A 48 -4.70 -1.89 -3.02
C LEU A 48 -5.58 -0.65 -2.81
N LEU A 49 -5.78 0.17 -3.84
CA LEU A 49 -6.66 1.33 -3.79
C LEU A 49 -8.13 0.94 -3.58
N ALA A 50 -8.60 -0.12 -4.23
CA ALA A 50 -9.94 -0.64 -4.01
C ALA A 50 -10.17 -1.10 -2.56
N ARG A 51 -9.16 -1.75 -1.93
CA ARG A 51 -9.22 -2.12 -0.51
C ARG A 51 -9.24 -0.89 0.41
N LEU A 52 -8.44 0.12 0.09
CA LEU A 52 -8.39 1.37 0.86
C LEU A 52 -9.75 2.09 0.84
N ASP A 53 -10.38 2.16 -0.33
CA ASP A 53 -11.72 2.72 -0.50
C ASP A 53 -12.78 1.93 0.29
N ALA A 54 -12.71 0.60 0.26
CA ALA A 54 -13.62 -0.25 1.03
C ALA A 54 -13.49 -0.02 2.56
N ILE A 55 -12.26 0.09 3.07
CA ILE A 55 -12.01 0.38 4.50
C ILE A 55 -12.55 1.75 4.89
N ARG A 56 -12.31 2.78 4.06
CA ARG A 56 -12.82 4.14 4.31
C ARG A 56 -14.35 4.15 4.36
N LYS A 57 -15.01 3.52 3.39
CA LYS A 57 -16.47 3.39 3.35
C LYS A 57 -17.03 2.61 4.53
N ALA A 58 -16.31 1.61 5.04
CA ALA A 58 -16.72 0.87 6.23
C ALA A 58 -16.67 1.77 7.47
N LYS A 59 -15.57 2.51 7.67
CA LYS A 59 -15.42 3.46 8.78
C LYS A 59 -16.45 4.58 8.76
N GLU A 60 -16.77 5.11 7.57
CA GLU A 60 -17.81 6.13 7.40
C GLU A 60 -19.22 5.64 7.76
N LYS A 61 -19.51 4.34 7.59
CA LYS A 61 -20.80 3.75 7.96
C LYS A 61 -20.93 3.41 9.44
N GLU A 62 -19.80 3.29 10.15
CA GLU A 62 -19.73 2.97 11.58
C GLU A 62 -19.71 4.23 12.47
N ALA A 63 -19.47 5.41 11.88
CA ALA A 63 -19.47 6.72 12.55
C ALA A 63 -20.85 7.39 12.57
#